data_AF-A0AAU1FNQ5-F1
#
_entry.id   AF-A0AAU1FNQ5-F1
#
_cell.length_a   1.000
_cell.length_b   1.000
_cell.length_c   1.000
_cell.angle_alpha   90.00
_cell.angle_beta   90.00
_cell.angle_gamma   90.00
#
_symmetry.space_group_name_H-M   'P 1'
#
loop_
_entity.id
_entity.type
_entity.pdbx_description
1 polymer ?
#
loop_
_entity_poly.entity_id
_entity_poly.type
_entity_poly.pdbx_seq_one_letter_code
_entity_poly.pdbx_strand_id
1 'polypeptide(L)'
;MPAEVPYEQDEYRGGLRKVARVVLLDPEERILLLHGHEPDDPADDWWFTPGGGLEGDETREQAALRELTEETGITEVELGPVLWRRVCSFPFAGRRWDQDEWYYLARTTQTATVAAGLTDLERRSVAGARWWTCQELTEAHETVYPTRLAELLRRVLDEGPPATPEILDTEIV
;
A
#
# COMPACT_ATOMS: atom_id res chain seq x y z
N MET A 1 -8.11 -28.42 32.38
CA MET A 1 -8.56 -27.86 31.10
C MET A 1 -8.04 -26.44 31.04
N PRO A 2 -7.09 -26.09 30.16
CA PRO A 2 -6.64 -24.70 30.08
C PRO A 2 -7.76 -23.87 29.44
N ALA A 3 -7.94 -22.67 29.97
CA ALA A 3 -8.91 -21.69 29.48
C ALA A 3 -8.50 -21.18 28.10
N GLU A 4 -9.45 -21.16 27.18
CA GLU A 4 -9.33 -20.49 25.89
C GLU A 4 -9.18 -18.98 26.15
N VAL A 5 -8.05 -18.43 25.74
CA VAL A 5 -7.87 -16.99 25.62
C VAL A 5 -8.75 -16.49 24.47
N PRO A 6 -9.68 -15.56 24.68
CA PRO A 6 -10.43 -15.00 23.57
C PRO A 6 -9.47 -14.17 22.71
N TYR A 7 -9.45 -14.47 21.42
CA TYR A 7 -8.86 -13.63 20.39
C TYR A 7 -9.38 -12.19 20.58
N GLU A 8 -8.46 -11.23 20.71
CA GLU A 8 -8.78 -9.81 20.70
C GLU A 8 -9.48 -9.49 19.37
N GLN A 9 -10.81 -9.40 19.44
CA GLN A 9 -11.61 -8.82 18.38
C GLN A 9 -11.37 -7.32 18.45
N ASP A 10 -10.53 -6.80 17.55
CA ASP A 10 -10.55 -5.38 17.24
C ASP A 10 -11.99 -4.97 16.91
N GLU A 11 -12.62 -4.21 17.81
CA GLU A 11 -13.93 -3.59 17.63
C GLU A 11 -13.84 -2.52 16.52
N TYR A 12 -13.74 -2.93 15.25
CA TYR A 12 -13.96 -2.03 14.12
C TYR A 12 -15.46 -1.72 13.98
N ARG A 13 -15.94 -0.77 14.76
CA ARG A 13 -17.28 -0.17 14.60
C ARG A 13 -17.28 0.82 13.43
N GLY A 14 -17.45 0.33 12.20
CA GLY A 14 -18.05 1.05 11.06
C GLY A 14 -17.54 2.48 10.78
N GLY A 15 -16.22 2.67 10.69
CA GLY A 15 -15.60 3.93 10.26
C GLY A 15 -14.47 3.69 9.26
N LEU A 16 -14.14 4.70 8.45
CA LEU A 16 -13.04 4.64 7.48
C LEU A 16 -11.71 4.42 8.20
N ARG A 17 -11.05 3.28 7.92
CA ARG A 17 -9.68 3.01 8.37
C ARG A 17 -8.76 4.04 7.76
N LYS A 18 -8.03 4.79 8.59
CA LYS A 18 -7.01 5.72 8.11
C LYS A 18 -5.82 4.90 7.63
N VAL A 19 -5.43 5.08 6.38
CA VAL A 19 -4.35 4.31 5.74
C VAL A 19 -3.32 5.27 5.14
N ALA A 20 -2.06 4.88 5.25
CA ALA A 20 -0.95 5.54 4.59
C ALA A 20 -0.35 4.57 3.57
N ARG A 21 -0.23 5.02 2.33
CA ARG A 21 0.34 4.28 1.19
C ARG A 21 1.60 4.98 0.73
N VAL A 22 2.55 4.23 0.20
CA VAL A 22 3.85 4.76 -0.23
C VAL A 22 4.07 4.54 -1.71
N VAL A 23 4.21 5.64 -2.44
CA VAL A 23 4.72 5.67 -3.82
C VAL A 23 6.23 5.79 -3.72
N LEU A 24 6.89 4.65 -3.52
CA LEU A 24 8.34 4.61 -3.33
C LEU A 24 9.05 4.52 -4.68
N LEU A 25 9.90 5.50 -4.98
CA LEU A 25 10.71 5.54 -6.18
C LEU A 25 12.19 5.28 -5.88
N ASP A 26 12.83 4.50 -6.74
CA ASP A 26 14.28 4.31 -6.74
C ASP A 26 15.00 5.35 -7.65
N PRO A 27 16.34 5.30 -7.76
CA PRO A 27 17.09 6.23 -8.63
C PRO A 27 16.84 6.03 -10.13
N GLU A 28 16.22 4.92 -10.53
CA GLU A 28 15.84 4.61 -11.92
C GLU A 28 14.36 4.95 -12.19
N GLU A 29 13.70 5.66 -11.26
CA GLU A 29 12.29 6.06 -11.34
C GLU A 29 11.31 4.88 -11.44
N ARG A 30 11.72 3.72 -10.93
CA ARG A 30 10.84 2.56 -10.76
C ARG A 30 10.06 2.71 -9.46
N ILE A 31 8.80 2.30 -9.47
CA ILE A 31 7.95 2.21 -8.29
C ILE A 31 7.99 0.80 -7.69
N LEU A 32 8.10 0.70 -6.36
CA LEU A 32 7.96 -0.58 -5.66
C LEU A 32 6.48 -0.92 -5.47
N LEU A 33 6.08 -2.12 -5.90
CA LEU A 33 4.75 -2.68 -5.63
C LEU A 33 4.85 -4.05 -4.96
N LEU A 34 3.84 -4.37 -4.16
CA LEU A 34 3.63 -5.68 -3.53
C LEU A 34 2.59 -6.47 -4.31
N HIS A 35 2.80 -7.78 -4.44
CA HIS A 35 1.86 -8.70 -5.08
C HIS A 35 1.02 -9.38 -4.01
N GLY A 36 -0.26 -9.06 -3.99
CA GLY A 36 -1.26 -9.61 -3.09
C GLY A 36 -2.20 -10.57 -3.78
N HIS A 37 -2.87 -11.41 -3.00
CA HIS A 37 -3.97 -12.24 -3.46
C HIS A 37 -4.97 -12.50 -2.33
N GLU A 38 -6.20 -12.92 -2.66
CA GLU A 38 -7.15 -13.36 -1.65
C GLU A 38 -6.59 -14.60 -0.94
N PRO A 39 -6.57 -14.65 0.41
CA PRO A 39 -6.05 -15.80 1.16
C PRO A 39 -6.69 -17.13 0.78
N ASP A 40 -7.98 -17.11 0.46
CA ASP A 40 -8.78 -18.29 0.13
C ASP A 40 -8.84 -18.58 -1.38
N ASP A 41 -8.40 -17.64 -2.24
CA ASP A 41 -8.32 -17.81 -3.70
C ASP A 41 -7.08 -17.10 -4.27
N PRO A 42 -5.91 -17.79 -4.34
CA PRO A 42 -4.69 -17.19 -4.87
C PRO A 42 -4.72 -16.81 -6.36
N ALA A 43 -5.77 -17.19 -7.10
CA ALA A 43 -5.95 -16.77 -8.49
C ALA A 43 -6.59 -15.37 -8.60
N ASP A 44 -7.21 -14.88 -7.53
CA ASP A 44 -7.64 -13.49 -7.40
C ASP A 44 -6.47 -12.67 -6.81
N ASP A 45 -5.63 -12.15 -7.70
CA ASP A 45 -4.38 -11.46 -7.36
C ASP A 45 -4.31 -10.04 -7.93
N TRP A 46 -3.49 -9.20 -7.29
CA TRP A 46 -3.31 -7.80 -7.66
C TRP A 46 -2.00 -7.22 -7.14
N TRP A 47 -1.53 -6.15 -7.77
CA TRP A 47 -0.42 -5.35 -7.30
C TRP A 47 -0.90 -4.07 -6.62
N PHE A 48 -0.23 -3.69 -5.53
CA PHE A 48 -0.56 -2.48 -4.78
C PHE A 48 0.70 -1.86 -4.15
N THR A 49 0.62 -0.59 -3.76
CA THR A 49 1.71 0.10 -3.06
C THR A 49 1.89 -0.42 -1.64
N PRO A 50 3.13 -0.49 -1.11
CA PRO A 50 3.36 -0.69 0.32
C PRO A 50 2.57 0.30 1.19
N GLY A 51 2.24 -0.13 2.39
CA GLY A 51 1.58 0.70 3.38
C GLY A 51 0.33 0.07 3.98
N GLY A 52 -0.05 0.57 5.15
CA GLY A 52 -1.12 0.01 5.96
C GLY A 52 -1.81 1.05 6.84
N GLY A 53 -2.52 0.56 7.84
CA GLY A 53 -3.40 1.38 8.66
C GLY A 53 -2.67 1.99 9.84
N LEU A 54 -3.21 3.10 10.33
CA LEU A 54 -2.69 3.71 11.55
C LEU A 54 -2.90 2.80 12.76
N GLU A 55 -1.89 2.73 13.61
CA GLU A 55 -1.88 2.08 14.90
C GLU A 55 -1.74 3.09 16.04
N GLY A 56 -2.61 2.99 17.05
CA GLY A 56 -2.60 3.88 18.20
C GLY A 56 -2.72 5.36 17.81
N ASP A 57 -1.74 6.16 18.26
CA ASP A 57 -1.70 7.62 18.07
C ASP A 57 -0.73 8.06 16.96
N GLU A 58 -0.25 7.13 16.12
CA GLU A 58 0.73 7.46 15.08
C GLU A 58 0.15 8.39 14.00
N THR A 59 1.02 9.23 13.42
CA THR A 59 0.67 10.01 12.23
C THR A 59 0.71 9.12 10.99
N ARG A 60 0.11 9.60 9.88
CA ARG A 60 0.16 8.87 8.61
C ARG A 60 1.58 8.72 8.06
N GLU A 61 2.42 9.70 8.29
CA GLU A 61 3.84 9.65 7.93
C GLU A 61 4.57 8.56 8.74
N GLN A 62 4.27 8.45 10.04
CA GLN A 62 4.83 7.38 10.89
C GLN A 62 4.36 6.00 10.42
N ALA A 63 3.06 5.85 10.15
CA ALA A 63 2.50 4.62 9.61
C ALA A 63 3.16 4.24 8.26
N ALA A 64 3.29 5.19 7.33
CA ALA A 64 3.94 4.96 6.03
C ALA A 64 5.36 4.39 6.17
N LEU A 65 6.18 4.96 7.07
CA LEU A 65 7.56 4.52 7.28
C LEU A 65 7.66 3.17 8.02
N ARG A 66 6.80 2.96 9.02
CA ARG A 66 6.70 1.69 9.76
C ARG A 66 6.35 0.54 8.81
N GLU A 67 5.24 0.69 8.08
CA GLU A 67 4.73 -0.32 7.16
C GLU A 67 5.74 -0.63 6.07
N LEU A 68 6.36 0.40 5.49
CA LEU A 68 7.40 0.19 4.48
C LEU A 68 8.58 -0.63 5.04
N THR A 69 8.99 -0.37 6.28
CA THR A 69 10.04 -1.14 6.96
C THR A 69 9.60 -2.59 7.20
N GLU A 70 8.38 -2.80 7.69
CA GLU A 70 7.85 -4.12 8.02
C GLU A 70 7.63 -4.99 6.77
N GLU A 71 7.05 -4.43 5.72
CA GLU A 71 6.69 -5.14 4.50
C GLU A 71 7.89 -5.37 3.57
N THR A 72 8.88 -4.48 3.59
CA THR A 72 9.96 -4.48 2.57
C THR A 72 11.38 -4.46 3.14
N GLY A 73 11.56 -4.15 4.42
CA GLY A 73 12.87 -3.99 5.04
C GLY A 73 13.60 -2.69 4.63
N ILE A 74 12.93 -1.80 3.89
CA ILE A 74 13.51 -0.54 3.43
C ILE A 74 13.40 0.51 4.54
N THR A 75 14.54 1.09 4.92
CA THR A 75 14.63 2.08 6.03
C THR A 75 15.28 3.39 5.62
N GLU A 76 16.12 3.39 4.57
CA GLU A 76 16.76 4.59 4.05
C GLU A 76 15.83 5.33 3.08
N VAL A 77 14.90 6.12 3.63
CA VAL A 77 13.81 6.73 2.86
C VAL A 77 13.75 8.24 3.08
N GLU A 78 13.69 8.98 1.99
CA GLU A 78 13.28 10.39 1.99
C GLU A 78 11.77 10.45 1.74
N LEU A 79 11.01 10.73 2.79
CA LEU A 79 9.55 10.90 2.68
C LEU A 79 9.23 12.32 2.19
N GLY A 80 8.51 12.39 1.08
CA GLY A 80 8.06 13.61 0.45
C GLY A 80 6.59 13.95 0.76
N PRO A 81 5.97 14.80 -0.09
CA PRO A 81 4.60 15.25 0.14
C PRO A 81 3.57 14.16 -0.12
N VAL A 82 2.34 14.41 0.34
CA VAL A 82 1.16 13.64 -0.07
C VAL A 82 0.85 13.96 -1.53
N LEU A 83 0.86 12.94 -2.38
CA LEU A 83 0.48 13.03 -3.78
C LEU A 83 -1.04 13.00 -3.92
N TRP A 84 -1.66 11.99 -3.30
CA TRP A 84 -3.05 11.64 -3.56
C TRP A 84 -3.79 11.25 -2.29
N ARG A 85 -5.11 11.46 -2.30
CA ARG A 85 -6.02 10.96 -1.29
C ARG A 85 -7.16 10.21 -1.95
N ARG A 86 -7.54 9.07 -1.40
CA ARG A 86 -8.57 8.20 -1.94
C ARG A 86 -9.40 7.61 -0.81
N VAL A 87 -10.71 7.51 -1.04
CA VAL A 87 -11.57 6.63 -0.24
C VAL A 87 -11.86 5.40 -1.08
N CYS A 88 -11.71 4.21 -0.51
CA CYS A 88 -12.03 2.97 -1.21
C CYS A 88 -12.74 1.98 -0.29
N SER A 89 -13.49 1.07 -0.89
CA SER A 89 -14.17 -0.03 -0.19
C SER A 89 -14.03 -1.31 -1.00
N PHE A 90 -13.55 -2.39 -0.39
CA PHE A 90 -13.34 -3.67 -1.08
C PHE A 90 -13.50 -4.87 -0.13
N PRO A 91 -13.96 -6.04 -0.62
CA PRO A 91 -13.90 -7.29 0.12
C PRO A 91 -12.47 -7.82 0.14
N PHE A 92 -11.99 -8.27 1.30
CA PHE A 92 -10.73 -8.99 1.45
C PHE A 92 -10.71 -9.80 2.73
N ALA A 93 -10.24 -11.05 2.67
CA ALA A 93 -10.17 -11.97 3.81
C ALA A 93 -11.54 -12.17 4.50
N GLY A 94 -12.59 -12.35 3.68
CA GLY A 94 -13.96 -12.59 4.14
C GLY A 94 -14.65 -11.40 4.82
N ARG A 95 -14.05 -10.20 4.79
CA ARG A 95 -14.66 -8.97 5.34
C ARG A 95 -14.57 -7.80 4.37
N ARG A 96 -15.41 -6.78 4.56
CA ARG A 96 -15.32 -5.52 3.81
C ARG A 96 -14.42 -4.53 4.54
N TRP A 97 -13.53 -3.90 3.79
CA TRP A 97 -12.62 -2.88 4.27
C TRP A 97 -12.98 -1.53 3.66
N ASP A 98 -13.23 -0.53 4.52
CA ASP A 98 -13.43 0.86 4.12
C ASP A 98 -12.20 1.68 4.52
N GLN A 99 -11.53 2.33 3.57
CA GLN A 99 -10.25 3.01 3.81
C GLN A 99 -10.25 4.47 3.37
N ASP A 100 -9.63 5.35 4.16
CA ASP A 100 -9.21 6.73 3.82
C ASP A 100 -7.69 6.72 3.62
N GLU A 101 -7.29 6.46 2.38
CA GLU A 101 -5.92 6.26 1.93
C GLU A 101 -5.25 7.57 1.55
N TRP A 102 -4.05 7.79 2.08
CA TRP A 102 -3.18 8.90 1.70
C TRP A 102 -1.88 8.35 1.11
N TYR A 103 -1.56 8.77 -0.11
CA TYR A 103 -0.39 8.30 -0.85
C TYR A 103 0.74 9.31 -0.72
N TYR A 104 1.84 8.92 -0.08
CA TYR A 104 3.05 9.73 0.06
C TYR A 104 4.04 9.40 -1.03
N LEU A 105 4.64 10.43 -1.63
CA LEU A 105 5.85 10.24 -2.42
C LEU A 105 6.99 9.88 -1.47
N ALA A 106 7.79 8.87 -1.82
CA ALA A 106 9.02 8.56 -1.13
C ALA A 106 10.12 8.25 -2.12
N ARG A 107 11.38 8.48 -1.73
CA ARG A 107 12.55 8.10 -2.52
C ARG A 107 13.53 7.31 -1.68
N THR A 108 14.20 6.34 -2.30
CA THR A 108 15.24 5.54 -1.66
C THR A 108 16.36 5.18 -2.64
N THR A 109 17.55 4.89 -2.11
CA THR A 109 18.61 4.20 -2.84
C THR A 109 18.71 2.71 -2.49
N GLN A 110 17.95 2.25 -1.50
CA GLN A 110 17.90 0.85 -1.06
C GLN A 110 16.86 0.08 -1.89
N THR A 111 17.31 -0.70 -2.88
CA THR A 111 16.41 -1.47 -3.77
C THR A 111 16.24 -2.93 -3.36
N ALA A 112 17.11 -3.45 -2.49
CA ALA A 112 16.98 -4.79 -1.95
C ALA A 112 15.83 -4.85 -0.93
N THR A 113 14.83 -5.68 -1.22
CA THR A 113 13.65 -5.87 -0.38
C THR A 113 13.71 -7.20 0.37
N VAL A 114 13.52 -7.15 1.68
CA VAL A 114 13.35 -8.32 2.55
C VAL A 114 12.25 -8.00 3.55
N ALA A 115 11.09 -8.65 3.42
CA ALA A 115 10.01 -8.50 4.37
C ALA A 115 10.48 -8.90 5.78
N ALA A 116 10.27 -8.02 6.76
CA ALA A 116 10.87 -8.13 8.09
C ALA A 116 9.86 -8.21 9.23
N GLY A 117 8.60 -7.79 8.99
CA GLY A 117 7.60 -7.60 10.03
C GLY A 117 6.16 -7.87 9.61
N LEU A 118 5.94 -8.66 8.55
CA LEU A 118 4.58 -8.96 8.07
C LEU A 118 3.64 -9.44 9.19
N THR A 119 2.40 -9.02 9.13
CA THR A 119 1.32 -9.59 9.93
C THR A 119 0.99 -11.02 9.47
N ASP A 120 0.21 -11.76 10.26
CA ASP A 120 -0.21 -13.11 9.86
C ASP A 120 -1.13 -13.11 8.64
N LEU A 121 -1.87 -12.02 8.41
CA LEU A 121 -2.71 -11.88 7.22
C LEU A 121 -1.84 -11.66 5.98
N GLU A 122 -0.88 -10.74 6.04
CA GLU A 122 0.05 -10.47 4.93
C GLU A 122 0.91 -11.67 4.60
N ARG A 123 1.39 -12.43 5.60
CA ARG A 123 2.11 -13.69 5.37
C ARG A 123 1.32 -14.71 4.54
N ARG A 124 -0.01 -14.65 4.57
CA ARG A 124 -0.90 -15.56 3.82
C ARG A 124 -1.38 -14.99 2.49
N SER A 125 -1.16 -13.70 2.24
CA SER A 125 -1.76 -12.98 1.10
C SER A 125 -0.77 -12.18 0.26
N VAL A 126 0.47 -11.98 0.72
CA VAL A 126 1.51 -11.26 -0.04
C VAL A 126 2.53 -12.28 -0.55
N ALA A 127 2.61 -12.40 -1.88
CA ALA A 127 3.48 -13.34 -2.57
C ALA A 127 4.87 -12.78 -2.88
N GLY A 128 5.03 -11.45 -2.93
CA GLY A 128 6.33 -10.84 -3.18
C GLY A 128 6.26 -9.34 -3.44
N ALA A 129 7.40 -8.78 -3.85
CA ALA A 129 7.56 -7.38 -4.21
C ALA A 129 8.37 -7.25 -5.50
N ARG A 130 8.10 -6.20 -6.28
CA ARG A 130 8.80 -5.92 -7.54
C ARG A 130 8.87 -4.42 -7.79
N TRP A 131 10.01 -3.99 -8.34
CA TRP A 131 10.18 -2.66 -8.91
C TRP A 131 9.65 -2.63 -10.34
N TRP A 132 8.77 -1.66 -10.63
CA TRP A 132 8.12 -1.48 -11.92
C TRP A 132 8.46 -0.13 -12.52
N THR A 133 8.81 -0.10 -13.79
CA THR A 133 8.85 1.15 -14.57
C THR A 133 7.42 1.61 -14.89
N CYS A 134 7.24 2.91 -15.13
CA CYS A 134 5.96 3.44 -15.63
C CYS A 134 5.53 2.80 -16.97
N GLN A 135 6.51 2.44 -17.82
CA GLN A 135 6.23 1.74 -19.07
C GLN A 135 5.68 0.34 -18.82
N GLU A 136 6.33 -0.47 -17.98
CA GLU A 136 5.84 -1.81 -17.64
C GLU A 136 4.42 -1.76 -17.06
N LEU A 137 4.10 -0.79 -16.19
CA LEU A 137 2.73 -0.64 -15.66
C LEU A 137 1.70 -0.26 -16.73
N THR A 138 2.11 0.43 -17.80
CA THR A 138 1.20 0.80 -18.89
C THR A 138 0.92 -0.38 -19.82
N GLU A 139 1.91 -1.27 -19.96
CA GLU A 139 1.83 -2.47 -20.81
C GLU A 139 1.33 -3.70 -20.05
N ALA A 140 1.27 -3.65 -18.72
CA ALA A 140 0.82 -4.73 -17.86
C ALA A 140 -0.63 -5.13 -18.15
N HIS A 141 -0.89 -6.44 -18.04
CA HIS A 141 -2.23 -7.01 -18.09
C HIS A 141 -2.72 -7.44 -16.69
N GLU A 142 -1.82 -7.42 -15.71
CA GLU A 142 -2.10 -7.69 -14.30
C GLU A 142 -2.96 -6.59 -13.67
N THR A 143 -3.75 -6.96 -12.68
CA THR A 143 -4.54 -6.01 -11.89
C THR A 143 -3.60 -5.17 -11.02
N VAL A 144 -3.68 -3.85 -11.12
CA VAL A 144 -2.90 -2.91 -10.31
C VAL A 144 -3.84 -1.89 -9.67
N TYR A 145 -3.71 -1.69 -8.35
CA TYR A 145 -4.44 -0.67 -7.61
C TYR A 145 -3.52 0.46 -7.11
N PRO A 146 -3.96 1.73 -7.19
CA PRO A 146 -5.21 2.19 -7.80
C PRO A 146 -5.23 1.97 -9.33
N THR A 147 -6.41 1.84 -9.94
CA THR A 147 -6.52 1.43 -11.37
C THR A 147 -5.82 2.38 -12.35
N ARG A 148 -5.69 3.66 -11.97
CA ARG A 148 -5.01 4.70 -12.75
C ARG A 148 -3.55 4.91 -12.35
N LEU A 149 -2.93 3.98 -11.61
CA LEU A 149 -1.59 4.17 -11.06
C LEU A 149 -0.54 4.50 -12.14
N ALA A 150 -0.58 3.85 -13.29
CA ALA A 150 0.35 4.10 -14.39
C ALA A 150 0.26 5.56 -14.92
N GLU A 151 -0.96 6.07 -15.09
CA GLU A 151 -1.23 7.45 -15.54
C GLU A 151 -0.78 8.46 -14.48
N LEU A 152 -1.13 8.21 -13.22
CA LEU A 152 -0.78 9.08 -12.08
C LEU A 152 0.73 9.14 -11.86
N LEU A 153 1.40 7.99 -11.93
CA LEU A 153 2.86 7.91 -11.81
C LEU A 153 3.53 8.68 -12.95
N ARG A 154 3.07 8.53 -14.20
CA ARG A 154 3.62 9.28 -15.34
C ARG A 154 3.59 10.79 -15.10
N ARG A 155 2.45 11.32 -14.65
CA ARG A 155 2.31 12.75 -14.33
C ARG A 155 3.29 13.19 -13.24
N VAL A 156 3.48 12.39 -12.19
CA VAL A 156 4.45 12.70 -11.13
C VAL A 156 5.89 12.71 -11.63
N LEU A 157 6.25 11.81 -12.56
CA LEU A 157 7.59 11.78 -13.16
C LEU A 157 7.82 12.96 -14.13
N ASP A 158 6.83 13.30 -14.94
CA ASP A 158 6.94 14.36 -15.96
C ASP A 158 6.82 15.78 -15.38
N GLU A 159 5.90 15.97 -14.43
CA GLU A 159 5.51 17.29 -13.90
C GLU A 159 5.97 17.52 -12.46
N GLY A 160 6.38 16.47 -11.75
CA GLY A 160 6.68 16.49 -10.32
C GLY A 160 5.43 16.24 -9.44
N PRO A 161 5.60 16.23 -8.10
CA PRO A 161 4.48 16.10 -7.17
C PRO A 161 3.50 17.28 -7.31
N PRO A 162 2.18 17.06 -7.20
CA PRO A 162 1.21 18.14 -7.31
C PRO A 162 1.36 19.14 -6.15
N ALA A 163 1.07 20.41 -6.40
CA ALA A 163 1.18 21.47 -5.38
C ALA A 163 0.21 21.28 -4.19
N THR A 164 -0.89 20.57 -4.41
CA THR A 164 -1.85 20.15 -3.40
C THR A 164 -2.28 18.70 -3.68
N PRO A 165 -2.56 17.87 -2.66
CA PRO A 165 -2.95 16.49 -2.88
C PRO A 165 -4.18 16.36 -3.78
N GLU A 166 -4.08 15.54 -4.83
CA GLU A 166 -5.23 15.26 -5.72
C GLU A 166 -6.18 14.28 -5.03
N ILE A 167 -7.49 14.53 -5.13
CA ILE A 167 -8.50 13.59 -4.66
C ILE A 167 -8.81 12.63 -5.80
N LEU A 168 -8.51 11.34 -5.62
CA LEU A 168 -8.83 10.30 -6.58
C LEU A 168 -10.29 9.86 -6.41
N ASP A 169 -10.88 9.39 -7.49
CA ASP A 169 -12.24 8.85 -7.48
C ASP A 169 -12.36 7.69 -6.47
N THR A 170 -13.52 7.60 -5.84
CA THR A 170 -13.84 6.48 -4.96
C THR A 170 -13.96 5.21 -5.79
N GLU A 171 -13.11 4.24 -5.49
CA GLU A 171 -13.17 2.90 -6.10
C GLU A 171 -13.82 1.96 -5.07
N ILE A 172 -15.00 1.44 -5.42
CA ILE A 172 -15.72 0.42 -4.67
C ILE A 172 -15.69 -0.85 -5.52
N VAL A 173 -15.09 -1.90 -4.96
CA VAL A 173 -15.00 -3.24 -5.58
C VAL A 173 -15.99 -4.18 -4.90
#